data_AF-A0A9X5XL05-F1
#
_entry.id   AF-A0A9X5XL05-F1
#
_cell.length_a   1.000
_cell.length_b   1.000
_cell.length_c   1.000
_cell.angle_alpha   90.00
_cell.angle_beta   90.00
_cell.angle_gamma   90.00
#
_symmetry.space_group_name_H-M   'P 1'
#
loop_
_entity.id
_entity.type
_entity.pdbx_description
1 polymer ?
#
loop_
_entity_poly.entity_id
_entity_poly.type
_entity_poly.pdbx_seq_one_letter_code
_entity_poly.pdbx_strand_id
1 'polypeptide(L)'
;MPETSELDAVLQHASRVRVAAAVASTAVDGEILVDLSDPAELDRLRTAMSVEAVHGFRCMCLGDVRFEFLDADARQLTAVVLHHGATLRWDGWESDAVLAGGRLLLLWLNSHGESGPLRQFEEDDRRRGRMQTQEAHWRAAMPTTLD
;
A
#
# COMPACT_ATOMS: atom_id res chain seq x y z
N MET A 1 18.19 2.22 -10.47
CA MET A 1 16.81 2.29 -9.97
C MET A 1 16.67 3.52 -9.09
N PRO A 2 16.43 4.71 -9.67
CA PRO A 2 16.32 5.95 -8.89
C PRO A 2 14.91 6.19 -8.34
N GLU A 3 13.86 5.89 -9.11
CA GLU A 3 12.46 6.27 -8.81
C GLU A 3 11.93 5.67 -7.50
N THR A 4 12.36 4.46 -7.11
CA THR A 4 11.92 3.81 -5.87
C THR A 4 12.52 4.45 -4.61
N SER A 5 13.65 5.14 -4.73
CA SER A 5 14.33 5.81 -3.61
C SER A 5 13.81 7.23 -3.33
N GLU A 6 13.04 7.81 -4.25
CA GLU A 6 12.58 9.20 -4.14
C GLU A 6 11.52 9.38 -3.06
N LEU A 7 10.57 8.44 -2.94
CA LEU A 7 9.59 8.48 -1.86
C LEU A 7 10.30 8.37 -0.50
N ASP A 8 11.23 7.42 -0.35
CA ASP A 8 11.99 7.25 0.89
C ASP A 8 12.73 8.52 1.31
N ALA A 9 13.34 9.21 0.34
CA ALA A 9 14.02 10.48 0.56
C ALA A 9 13.08 11.63 0.97
N VAL A 10 11.79 11.58 0.63
CA VAL A 10 10.79 12.51 1.16
C VAL A 10 10.35 12.08 2.55
N LEU A 11 10.06 10.79 2.76
CA LEU A 11 9.56 10.27 4.03
C LEU A 11 10.54 10.43 5.19
N GLN A 12 11.86 10.41 4.95
CA GLN A 12 12.88 10.66 5.98
C GLN A 12 12.76 12.04 6.65
N HIS A 13 12.09 13.01 6.00
CA HIS A 13 11.88 14.35 6.54
C HIS A 13 10.57 14.49 7.32
N ALA A 14 9.74 13.44 7.34
CA ALA A 14 8.49 13.45 8.07
C ALA A 14 8.73 13.40 9.58
N SER A 15 8.04 14.26 10.32
CA SER A 15 8.01 14.25 11.78
C SER A 15 6.70 13.66 12.33
N ARG A 16 5.71 13.51 11.45
CA ARG A 16 4.36 13.05 11.79
C ARG A 16 3.70 12.41 10.59
N VAL A 17 2.84 11.43 10.85
CA VAL A 17 1.96 10.82 9.85
C VAL A 17 0.52 10.82 10.36
N ARG A 18 -0.41 11.15 9.47
CA ARG A 18 -1.84 10.94 9.66
C ARG A 18 -2.34 9.89 8.69
N VAL A 19 -3.14 8.97 9.19
CA VAL A 19 -3.70 7.87 8.41
C VAL A 19 -5.20 7.98 8.46
N ALA A 20 -5.83 7.87 7.29
CA ALA A 20 -7.28 7.91 7.16
C ALA A 20 -7.73 6.94 6.06
N ALA A 21 -9.03 6.60 6.05
CA ALA A 21 -9.62 5.89 4.94
C ALA A 21 -9.41 6.67 3.64
N ALA A 22 -9.07 5.98 2.55
CA ALA A 22 -8.95 6.64 1.26
C ALA A 22 -10.34 7.10 0.79
N VAL A 23 -10.51 8.42 0.69
CA VAL A 23 -11.72 9.07 0.17
C VAL A 23 -11.39 9.85 -1.10
N ALA A 24 -12.41 10.21 -1.88
CA ALA A 24 -12.22 10.93 -3.14
C ALA A 24 -11.68 12.38 -2.98
N SER A 25 -11.62 12.92 -1.77
CA SER A 25 -11.14 14.29 -1.52
C SER A 25 -9.62 14.37 -1.36
N THR A 26 -9.06 15.53 -1.72
CA THR A 26 -7.62 15.84 -1.63
C THR A 26 -7.15 16.13 -0.20
N ALA A 27 -8.06 16.46 0.71
CA ALA A 27 -7.80 16.67 2.14
C ALA A 27 -8.18 15.42 2.95
N VAL A 28 -7.47 15.19 4.06
CA VAL A 28 -7.90 14.28 5.13
C VAL A 28 -9.05 14.95 5.90
N ASP A 29 -10.20 15.10 5.24
CA ASP A 29 -11.46 15.53 5.87
C ASP A 29 -12.27 14.32 6.41
N GLY A 30 -11.68 13.12 6.34
CA GLY A 30 -12.21 11.89 6.93
C GLY A 30 -11.76 11.69 8.37
N GLU A 31 -12.37 10.72 9.05
CA GLU A 31 -11.93 10.27 10.38
C GLU A 31 -10.46 9.86 10.34
N ILE A 32 -9.64 10.50 11.17
CA ILE A 32 -8.23 10.15 11.32
C ILE A 32 -8.18 8.87 12.15
N LEU A 33 -7.72 7.80 11.52
CA LEU A 33 -7.59 6.46 12.10
C LEU A 33 -6.32 6.36 12.96
N VAL A 34 -5.23 6.98 12.49
CA VAL A 34 -3.95 7.02 13.20
C VAL A 34 -3.35 8.42 13.07
N ASP A 35 -2.84 8.96 14.17
CA ASP A 35 -2.07 10.19 14.19
C ASP A 35 -0.83 9.97 15.05
N LEU A 36 0.35 9.95 14.42
CA LEU A 36 1.58 9.47 15.04
C LEU A 36 2.78 10.37 14.74
N SER A 37 3.58 10.64 15.77
CA SER A 37 4.81 11.42 15.68
C SER A 37 6.01 10.76 16.40
N ASP A 38 5.87 9.50 16.81
CA ASP A 38 6.98 8.76 17.41
C ASP A 38 8.02 8.40 16.33
N PRO A 39 9.29 8.82 16.47
CA PRO A 39 10.29 8.60 15.42
C PRO A 39 10.56 7.12 15.11
N ALA A 40 10.52 6.25 16.12
CA ALA A 40 10.79 4.83 15.93
C ALA A 40 9.64 4.14 15.18
N GLU A 41 8.40 4.57 15.41
CA GLU A 41 7.24 4.13 14.64
C GLU A 41 7.24 4.68 13.20
N LEU A 42 7.67 5.94 13.00
CA LEU A 42 7.84 6.50 11.65
C LEU A 42 8.90 5.72 10.85
N ASP A 43 10.02 5.32 11.47
CA ASP A 43 11.03 4.48 10.83
C ASP A 43 10.49 3.07 10.48
N ARG A 44 9.68 2.49 11.37
CA ARG A 44 8.99 1.21 11.09
C ARG A 44 8.05 1.35 9.89
N LEU A 45 7.24 2.41 9.85
CA LEU A 45 6.32 2.69 8.75
C LEU A 45 7.09 2.91 7.43
N ARG A 46 8.13 3.74 7.43
CA ARG A 46 8.98 3.99 6.25
C ARG A 46 9.56 2.69 5.70
N THR A 47 10.09 1.83 6.58
CA THR A 47 10.58 0.50 6.20
C THR A 47 9.48 -0.34 5.55
N ALA A 48 8.29 -0.38 6.15
CA ALA A 48 7.15 -1.14 5.64
C ALA A 48 6.61 -0.61 4.29
N MET A 49 6.85 0.67 3.97
CA MET A 49 6.47 1.31 2.71
C MET A 49 7.51 1.19 1.59
N SER A 50 8.58 0.42 1.80
CA SER A 50 9.59 0.17 0.77
C SER A 50 8.96 -0.46 -0.48
N VAL A 51 9.30 0.07 -1.66
CA VAL A 51 8.78 -0.40 -2.95
C VAL A 51 9.85 -1.16 -3.73
N GLU A 52 9.42 -2.20 -4.44
CA GLU A 52 10.28 -3.04 -5.28
C GLU A 52 10.42 -2.45 -6.69
N ALA A 53 9.30 -2.05 -7.30
CA ALA A 53 9.27 -1.60 -8.69
C ALA A 53 8.04 -0.72 -8.99
N VAL A 54 8.18 0.15 -9.98
CA VAL A 54 7.08 0.90 -10.61
C VAL A 54 6.69 0.19 -11.89
N HIS A 55 5.50 -0.40 -11.94
CA HIS A 55 5.11 -1.37 -12.98
C HIS A 55 4.30 -0.80 -14.15
N GLY A 56 4.19 0.52 -14.29
CA GLY A 56 3.44 1.17 -15.38
C GLY A 56 1.92 0.98 -15.31
N PHE A 57 1.43 0.29 -14.28
CA PHE A 57 0.01 0.07 -14.03
C PHE A 57 -0.52 1.02 -12.96
N ARG A 58 -1.74 1.52 -13.15
CA ARG A 58 -2.43 2.39 -12.20
C ARG A 58 -3.83 1.84 -11.92
N CYS A 59 -4.14 1.55 -10.66
CA CYS A 59 -5.47 1.10 -10.28
C CYS A 59 -6.52 2.21 -10.51
N MET A 60 -7.70 1.85 -10.99
CA MET A 60 -8.82 2.80 -11.12
C MET A 60 -9.62 2.98 -9.81
N CYS A 61 -9.21 2.31 -8.74
CA CYS A 61 -9.80 2.42 -7.41
C CYS A 61 -9.35 3.70 -6.67
N LEU A 62 -10.12 4.12 -5.68
CA LEU A 62 -9.78 5.25 -4.80
C LEU A 62 -8.60 4.92 -3.87
N GLY A 63 -8.43 3.65 -3.52
CA GLY A 63 -7.47 3.15 -2.53
C GLY A 63 -8.17 2.63 -1.28
N ASP A 64 -7.38 2.02 -0.40
CA ASP A 64 -7.84 1.50 0.87
C ASP A 64 -7.58 2.52 1.99
N VAL A 65 -6.34 3.02 2.06
CA VAL A 65 -5.84 3.87 3.14
C VAL A 65 -4.96 4.97 2.57
N ARG A 66 -5.13 6.20 3.07
CA ARG A 66 -4.29 7.36 2.77
C ARG A 66 -3.38 7.68 3.95
N PHE A 67 -2.11 7.87 3.66
CA PHE A 67 -1.08 8.35 4.58
C PHE A 67 -0.72 9.78 4.19
N GLU A 68 -0.86 10.73 5.10
CA GLU A 68 -0.40 12.10 4.96
C GLU A 68 0.84 12.30 5.85
N PHE A 69 1.97 12.63 5.23
CA PHE A 69 3.23 12.87 5.92
C PHE A 69 3.47 14.36 6.10
N LEU A 70 3.80 14.77 7.33
CA LEU A 70 4.00 16.17 7.69
C LEU A 70 5.40 16.41 8.23
N ASP A 71 5.95 17.60 7.98
CA ASP A 71 7.21 18.07 8.56
C ASP A 71 7.05 18.50 10.03
N ALA A 72 8.13 18.97 10.65
CA ALA A 72 8.15 19.42 12.04
C ALA A 72 7.23 20.63 12.32
N ASP A 73 6.92 21.42 11.29
CA ASP A 73 6.05 22.59 11.34
C ASP A 73 4.59 22.21 11.01
N ALA A 74 4.27 20.91 10.95
CA ALA A 74 2.98 20.35 10.58
C ALA A 74 2.51 20.75 9.16
N ARG A 75 3.45 21.04 8.24
CA ARG A 75 3.16 21.24 6.82
C ARG A 75 3.21 19.90 6.10
N GLN A 76 2.27 19.67 5.20
CA GLN A 76 2.23 18.45 4.41
C GLN A 76 3.45 18.38 3.49
N LEU A 77 4.24 17.31 3.63
CA LEU A 77 5.33 16.96 2.72
C LEU A 77 4.79 16.22 1.51
N THR A 78 3.96 15.20 1.76
CA THR A 78 3.36 14.40 0.71
C THR A 78 2.18 13.56 1.22
N ALA A 79 1.49 12.90 0.30
CA ALA A 79 0.53 11.86 0.63
C ALA A 79 0.75 10.62 -0.23
N VAL A 80 0.51 9.46 0.36
CA VAL A 80 0.64 8.16 -0.28
C VAL A 80 -0.64 7.36 -0.03
N VAL A 81 -1.12 6.64 -1.04
CA VAL A 81 -2.33 5.83 -0.94
C VAL A 81 -2.00 4.36 -1.15
N LEU A 82 -2.41 3.50 -0.21
CA LEU A 82 -2.33 2.05 -0.32
C LEU A 82 -3.48 1.52 -1.17
N HIS A 83 -3.16 0.64 -2.10
CA HIS A 83 -4.11 -0.05 -2.96
C HIS A 83 -3.95 -1.58 -2.81
N HIS A 84 -5.07 -2.22 -2.48
CA HIS A 84 -5.23 -3.68 -2.37
C HIS A 84 -4.15 -4.36 -1.52
N GLY A 85 -3.63 -3.65 -0.51
CA GLY A 85 -2.55 -4.14 0.36
C GLY A 85 -1.22 -4.46 -0.33
N ALA A 86 -1.04 -4.08 -1.60
CA ALA A 86 0.07 -4.53 -2.42
C ALA A 86 0.79 -3.41 -3.17
N THR A 87 0.10 -2.32 -3.50
CA THR A 87 0.70 -1.21 -4.25
C THR A 87 0.51 0.12 -3.55
N LEU A 88 1.44 1.04 -3.77
CA LEU A 88 1.37 2.42 -3.31
C LEU A 88 1.20 3.37 -4.50
N ARG A 89 0.35 4.37 -4.32
CA ARG A 89 0.23 5.52 -5.20
C ARG A 89 0.86 6.74 -4.55
N TRP A 90 1.73 7.39 -5.28
CA TRP A 90 2.38 8.64 -4.89
C TRP A 90 2.49 9.55 -6.11
N ASP A 91 2.21 10.84 -5.95
CA ASP A 91 2.19 11.81 -7.06
C ASP A 91 3.57 12.04 -7.69
N GLY A 92 4.64 11.63 -7.02
CA GLY A 92 5.99 11.62 -7.58
C GLY A 92 6.24 10.51 -8.62
N TRP A 93 5.32 9.55 -8.78
CA TRP A 93 5.41 8.48 -9.78
C TRP A 93 4.31 8.58 -10.85
N GLU A 94 4.60 8.14 -12.07
CA GLU A 94 3.61 8.11 -13.15
C GLU A 94 2.52 7.03 -12.95
N SER A 95 2.85 5.97 -12.21
CA SER A 95 1.99 4.81 -11.97
C SER A 95 2.13 4.28 -10.53
N ASP A 96 1.30 3.32 -10.16
CA ASP A 96 1.39 2.72 -8.82
C ASP A 96 2.67 1.87 -8.72
N ALA A 97 3.27 1.81 -7.53
CA ALA A 97 4.47 1.03 -7.24
C ALA A 97 4.15 -0.20 -6.38
N VAL A 98 4.80 -1.32 -6.65
CA VAL A 98 4.64 -2.56 -5.89
C VAL A 98 5.45 -2.47 -4.60
N LEU A 99 4.81 -2.77 -3.47
CA LEU A 99 5.49 -2.89 -2.18
C LEU A 99 6.44 -4.09 -2.19
N ALA A 100 7.67 -3.89 -1.72
CA ALA A 100 8.62 -4.98 -1.49
C ALA A 100 8.14 -5.93 -0.37
N GLY A 101 7.29 -5.43 0.53
CA GLY A 101 6.75 -6.19 1.66
C GLY A 101 5.35 -5.75 2.06
N GLY A 102 4.36 -5.88 1.16
CA GLY A 102 2.98 -5.42 1.41
C GLY A 102 2.38 -5.91 2.74
N ARG A 103 2.68 -7.15 3.13
CA ARG A 103 2.24 -7.69 4.43
C ARG A 103 2.79 -6.94 5.64
N LEU A 104 4.00 -6.37 5.58
CA LEU A 104 4.56 -5.59 6.68
C LEU A 104 3.75 -4.33 6.95
N LEU A 105 3.36 -3.60 5.90
CA LEU A 105 2.53 -2.41 6.02
C LEU A 105 1.14 -2.75 6.55
N LEU A 106 0.56 -3.86 6.10
CA LEU A 106 -0.74 -4.35 6.58
C LEU A 106 -0.70 -4.76 8.06
N LEU A 107 0.38 -5.38 8.51
CA LEU A 107 0.58 -5.69 9.93
C LEU A 107 0.72 -4.43 10.78
N TRP A 108 1.42 -3.41 10.27
CA TRP A 108 1.53 -2.11 10.93
C TRP A 108 0.17 -1.43 11.06
N LEU A 109 -0.65 -1.41 10.00
CA LEU A 109 -2.02 -0.89 10.07
C LEU A 109 -2.86 -1.66 11.11
N ASN A 110 -2.79 -2.99 11.09
CA ASN A 110 -3.51 -3.83 12.04
C ASN A 110 -3.08 -3.58 13.50
N SER A 111 -1.79 -3.37 13.77
CA SER A 111 -1.33 -3.04 15.13
C SER A 111 -1.84 -1.68 15.63
N HIS A 112 -2.29 -0.82 14.73
CA HIS A 112 -2.89 0.48 15.02
C HIS A 112 -4.44 0.46 14.94
N GLY A 113 -5.06 -0.73 14.89
CA GLY A 113 -6.52 -0.91 14.90
C GLY A 113 -7.15 -1.13 13.53
N GLU A 114 -6.41 -0.89 12.44
CA GLU A 114 -6.90 -0.98 11.06
C GLU A 114 -6.70 -2.38 10.47
N SER A 115 -7.52 -3.32 10.92
CA SER A 115 -7.45 -4.74 10.52
C SER A 115 -8.07 -5.06 9.15
N GLY A 116 -8.91 -4.16 8.62
CA GLY A 116 -9.67 -4.37 7.38
C GLY A 116 -8.79 -4.73 6.18
N PRO A 117 -7.77 -3.91 5.84
CA PRO A 117 -6.87 -4.18 4.72
C PRO A 117 -6.13 -5.52 4.83
N LEU A 118 -5.64 -5.88 6.02
CA LEU A 118 -4.93 -7.15 6.23
C LEU A 118 -5.85 -8.34 5.97
N ARG A 119 -7.07 -8.30 6.51
CA ARG A 119 -8.06 -9.36 6.30
C ARG A 119 -8.41 -9.54 4.83
N GLN A 120 -8.65 -8.44 4.10
CA GLN A 120 -8.95 -8.50 2.68
C GLN A 120 -7.78 -9.09 1.89
N PHE A 121 -6.55 -8.64 2.16
CA PHE A 121 -5.37 -9.16 1.50
C PHE A 121 -5.20 -10.68 1.69
N GLU A 122 -5.39 -11.17 2.92
CA GLU A 122 -5.32 -12.60 3.21
C GLU A 122 -6.45 -13.41 2.55
N GLU A 123 -7.66 -12.86 2.47
CA GLU A 123 -8.79 -13.49 1.78
C GLU A 123 -8.54 -13.59 0.26
N ASP A 124 -8.03 -12.53 -0.34
CA ASP A 124 -7.67 -12.49 -1.76
C ASP A 124 -6.51 -13.42 -2.08
N ASP A 125 -5.51 -13.50 -1.20
CA ASP A 125 -4.39 -14.44 -1.35
C ASP A 125 -4.87 -15.90 -1.32
N ARG A 126 -5.69 -16.25 -0.32
CA ARG A 126 -6.33 -17.59 -0.26
C ARG A 126 -7.18 -17.86 -1.51
N ARG A 127 -7.88 -16.86 -2.05
CA ARG A 127 -8.69 -16.99 -3.27
C ARG A 127 -7.80 -17.25 -4.49
N ARG A 128 -6.72 -16.50 -4.66
CA ARG A 128 -5.74 -16.69 -5.74
C ARG A 128 -5.10 -18.07 -5.69
N GLY A 129 -4.70 -18.55 -4.51
CA GLY A 129 -4.16 -19.90 -4.34
C GLY A 129 -5.14 -20.98 -4.80
N ARG A 130 -6.42 -20.89 -4.39
CA ARG A 130 -7.47 -21.83 -4.84
C ARG A 130 -7.70 -21.78 -6.35
N MET A 131 -7.73 -20.58 -6.93
CA MET A 131 -7.90 -20.39 -8.38
C MET A 131 -6.74 -20.99 -9.16
N GLN A 132 -5.50 -20.80 -8.70
CA GLN A 132 -4.31 -21.35 -9.35
C GLN A 132 -4.28 -22.88 -9.31
N THR A 133 -4.63 -23.48 -8.18
CA THR A 133 -4.79 -24.95 -8.09
C THR A 133 -5.89 -25.45 -9.02
N GLN A 134 -7.03 -24.76 -9.07
CA GLN A 134 -8.13 -25.12 -9.94
C GLN A 134 -7.73 -24.99 -11.43
N GLU A 135 -7.08 -23.91 -11.82
CA GLU A 135 -6.58 -23.70 -13.19
C GLU A 135 -5.59 -24.80 -13.59
N ALA A 136 -4.66 -25.15 -12.71
CA ALA A 136 -3.72 -26.24 -12.95
C ALA A 136 -4.44 -27.59 -13.16
N HIS A 137 -5.46 -27.88 -12.35
CA HIS A 137 -6.29 -29.07 -12.54
C HIS A 137 -7.07 -29.04 -13.87
N TRP A 138 -7.67 -27.90 -14.22
CA TRP A 138 -8.36 -27.74 -15.50
C TRP A 138 -7.43 -27.95 -16.69
N ARG A 139 -6.24 -27.33 -16.68
CA ARG A 139 -5.21 -27.51 -17.71
C ARG A 139 -4.77 -28.97 -17.82
N ALA A 140 -4.56 -29.66 -16.70
CA ALA A 140 -4.18 -31.07 -16.71
C ALA A 140 -5.29 -32.00 -17.24
N ALA A 141 -6.55 -31.59 -17.15
CA ALA A 141 -7.70 -32.34 -17.66
C ALA A 141 -8.12 -31.92 -19.09
N MET A 142 -7.48 -30.92 -19.70
CA MET A 142 -7.82 -30.46 -21.05
C MET A 142 -7.47 -31.54 -22.09
N PRO A 143 -8.40 -31.91 -22.99
CA PRO A 143 -8.10 -32.80 -24.10
C PRO A 143 -7.05 -32.17 -25.03
N THR A 144 -6.12 -32.99 -25.52
CA THR A 144 -4.98 -32.57 -26.36
C THR A 144 -5.38 -31.94 -27.72
N THR A 145 -6.67 -31.88 -28.04
CA THR A 145 -7.19 -31.29 -29.29
C THR A 145 -7.52 -29.81 -29.18
N LEU A 146 -7.19 -29.15 -28.06
CA LEU A 146 -7.43 -27.73 -27.81
C LEU A 146 -6.14 -26.91 -27.56
N ASP A 147 -4.97 -27.47 -27.85
CA ASP A 147 -3.67 -26.76 -27.81
C ASP A 147 -3.41 -25.96 -29.10
#